data_AF-A0A2N0KN07-F1
#
_entry.id   AF-A0A2N0KN07-F1
#
_cell.length_a   1.000
_cell.length_b   1.000
_cell.length_c   1.000
_cell.angle_alpha   90.00
_cell.angle_beta   90.00
_cell.angle_gamma   90.00
#
_symmetry.space_group_name_H-M   'P 1'
#
loop_
_entity.id
_entity.type
_entity.pdbx_description
1 polymer ?
#
loop_
_entity_poly.entity_id
_entity_poly.type
_entity_poly.pdbx_seq_one_letter_code
_entity_poly.pdbx_strand_id
1 'polypeptide(L)' 'MVRLEALDEAEAASLRRMDCPVFETQPWVSGPPLSERRVAIITTAGLHRRDDSPFTIQSATS' A
#
# COMPACT_ATOMS: atom_id res chain seq x y z
N MET A 1 7.31 -2.64 -3.12
CA MET A 1 7.32 -1.17 -3.11
C MET A 1 8.76 -0.72 -3.28
N VAL A 2 9.02 0.19 -4.22
CA VAL A 2 10.38 0.72 -4.47
C VAL A 2 10.70 1.83 -3.48
N ARG A 3 11.96 1.96 -3.06
CA ARG A 3 12.39 3.07 -2.23
C ARG A 3 12.57 4.30 -3.12
N LEU A 4 12.19 5.49 -2.64
CA LEU A 4 12.36 6.74 -3.39
C LEU A 4 13.84 7.00 -3.75
N GLU A 5 14.78 6.58 -2.89
CA GLU A 5 16.23 6.67 -3.13
C GLU A 5 16.73 5.75 -4.24
N ALA A 6 15.92 4.79 -4.68
CA ALA A 6 16.23 3.87 -5.77
C ALA A 6 15.58 4.29 -7.11
N LEU A 7 14.85 5.40 -7.13
CA LEU A 7 14.29 6.00 -8.35
C LEU A 7 15.28 6.99 -8.97
N ASP A 8 15.10 7.29 -10.25
CA ASP A 8 15.81 8.42 -10.83
C ASP A 8 15.32 9.75 -10.23
N GLU A 9 16.14 10.80 -10.35
CA GLU A 9 15.85 12.09 -9.72
C GLU A 9 14.57 12.73 -10.26
N ALA A 10 14.26 12.55 -11.55
CA ALA A 10 13.08 13.15 -12.17
C ALA A 10 11.80 12.49 -11.65
N GLU A 11 11.79 11.17 -11.56
CA GLU A 11 10.70 10.37 -10.98
C GLU A 11 10.50 10.69 -9.51
N ALA A 12 11.57 10.68 -8.71
CA ALA A 12 11.51 10.98 -7.29
C ALA A 12 11.02 12.41 -7.02
N ALA A 13 11.48 13.39 -7.80
CA ALA A 13 11.03 14.78 -7.69
C ALA A 13 9.56 14.93 -8.11
N SER A 14 9.11 14.19 -9.13
CA SER A 14 7.69 14.18 -9.53
C SER A 14 6.79 13.67 -8.41
N LEU A 15 7.15 12.56 -7.78
CA LEU A 15 6.39 11.97 -6.68
C LEU A 15 6.32 12.90 -5.45
N ARG A 16 7.40 13.62 -5.14
CA ARG A 16 7.43 14.60 -4.03
C ARG A 16 6.54 15.82 -4.26
N ARG A 17 6.28 16.18 -5.52
CA ARG A 17 5.43 17.32 -5.88
C ARG A 17 3.95 16.98 -5.96
N MET A 18 3.59 15.70 -5.90
CA MET A 18 2.17 15.31 -5.90
C MET A 18 1.49 15.86 -4.65
N ASP A 19 0.31 16.44 -4.84
CA ASP A 19 -0.50 16.92 -3.74
C ASP A 19 -0.87 15.75 -2.81
N CYS A 20 -0.41 15.82 -1.56
CA CYS A 20 -0.82 14.89 -0.52
C CYS A 20 -2.02 15.52 0.20
N PRO A 21 -3.24 14.98 0.05
CA PRO A 21 -4.40 15.55 0.70
C PRO A 21 -4.21 15.48 2.22
N VAL A 22 -4.42 16.62 2.88
CA VAL A 22 -4.53 16.65 4.33
C VAL A 22 -5.96 16.27 4.69
N PHE A 23 -6.13 15.14 5.36
CA PHE A 23 -7.43 14.74 5.86
C PHE A 23 -7.76 15.55 7.12
N GLU A 24 -8.94 16.19 7.14
CA GLU A 24 -9.40 17.00 8.28
C GLU A 24 -9.51 16.18 9.57
N THR A 25 -9.85 14.89 9.43
CA THR A 25 -9.80 13.93 10.52
C THR A 25 -8.48 13.17 10.45
N GLN A 26 -7.81 13.07 11.59
CA GLN A 26 -6.66 12.19 11.80
C GLN A 26 -7.12 11.04 12.71
N PRO A 27 -7.90 10.06 12.20
CA PRO A 27 -8.50 9.01 13.01
C PRO A 27 -7.47 7.95 13.45
N TRP A 28 -6.20 8.33 13.61
CA TRP A 28 -5.14 7.47 14.13
C TRP A 28 -5.38 7.24 15.62
N VAL A 29 -6.36 6.42 15.93
CA VAL A 29 -6.65 6.00 17.28
C VAL A 29 -5.69 4.87 17.64
N SER A 30 -5.10 4.95 18.83
CA SER A 30 -4.46 3.80 19.43
C SER A 30 -5.53 2.74 19.69
N GLY A 31 -5.65 1.78 18.78
CA GLY A 31 -6.55 0.65 18.95
C GLY A 31 -6.06 -0.32 20.03
N PRO A 32 -6.88 -1.32 20.42
CA PRO A 32 -6.48 -2.40 21.32
C PRO A 32 -5.25 -3.16 20.79
N PRO A 33 -4.62 -4.07 21.55
CA PRO A 33 -3.53 -4.91 21.06
C PRO A 33 -3.84 -5.52 19.68
N LEU A 34 -2.82 -5.70 18.83
CA LEU A 34 -3.02 -6.16 17.44
C LEU A 34 -3.83 -7.46 17.35
N SER A 35 -3.65 -8.36 18.31
CA SER A 35 -4.39 -9.62 18.43
C SER A 35 -5.90 -9.46 18.61
N GLU A 36 -6.36 -8.29 19.04
CA GLU A 36 -7.76 -7.97 19.30
C GLU A 36 -8.36 -7.08 18.19
N ARG A 37 -7.56 -6.67 17.20
CA ARG A 37 -8.02 -5.78 16.13
C ARG A 37 -8.69 -6.56 15.02
N ARG A 38 -9.91 -6.14 14.64
CA ARG A 38 -10.55 -6.54 13.39
C ARG A 38 -10.16 -5.56 12.28
N VAL A 39 -9.40 -6.04 11.29
CA VAL A 39 -8.88 -5.22 10.18
C VAL A 39 -9.59 -5.60 8.88
N ALA A 40 -9.97 -4.60 8.08
CA ALA A 40 -10.39 -4.78 6.69
C ALA A 40 -9.35 -4.11 5.78
N ILE A 41 -8.89 -4.84 4.76
CA ILE A 41 -7.97 -4.33 3.74
C ILE A 41 -8.80 -4.12 2.46
N ILE A 42 -8.92 -2.86 2.02
CA ILE A 42 -9.58 -2.50 0.77
C ILE A 42 -8.48 -2.18 -0.23
N THR A 43 -8.37 -2.96 -1.29
CA THR A 43 -7.35 -2.81 -2.33
C THR A 43 -7.96 -3.11 -3.69
N THR A 44 -7.50 -2.40 -4.72
CA THR A 44 -7.80 -2.71 -6.13
C THR A 44 -6.76 -3.66 -6.75
N ALA A 45 -5.64 -3.91 -6.05
CA ALA A 45 -4.60 -4.83 -6.47
C ALA A 45 -4.73 -6.20 -5.80
N GLY A 46 -4.16 -7.23 -6.43
CA GLY A 46 -4.05 -8.57 -5.84
C GLY A 46 -3.17 -8.57 -4.59
N LEU A 47 -3.66 -9.15 -3.50
CA LEU A 47 -2.94 -9.28 -2.24
C LEU A 47 -2.41 -10.70 -2.10
N HIS A 48 -1.08 -10.85 -2.00
CA HIS A 48 -0.44 -12.12 -1.71
C HIS A 48 0.51 -12.01 -0.51
N ARG A 49 0.83 -13.14 0.11
CA ARG A 49 1.93 -13.23 1.07
C ARG A 49 3.26 -13.16 0.33
N ARG A 50 4.31 -12.79 1.06
CA ARG A 50 5.67 -12.65 0.49
C ARG A 50 6.18 -13.95 -0.16
N ASP A 51 5.80 -15.08 0.42
CA ASP A 51 6.25 -16.41 -0.01
C ASP A 51 5.26 -17.07 -0.99
N ASP A 52 4.17 -16.38 -1.35
CA ASP A 52 3.23 -16.88 -2.35
C ASP A 52 3.83 -16.76 -3.75
N SER A 53 3.39 -17.63 -4.65
CA SER A 53 3.74 -17.53 -6.07
C SER A 53 3.22 -16.22 -6.67
N PRO A 54 3.96 -15.58 -7.59
CA PRO A 54 3.49 -14.38 -8.26
C PRO A 54 2.16 -14.61 -8.97
N PHE A 55 1.29 -13.59 -8.95
CA PHE A 55 0.09 -13.62 -9.78
C PHE A 55 0.50 -13.68 -11.26
N THR A 56 -0.08 -14.62 -12.00
CA THR A 56 0.08 -14.72 -13.45
C THR A 56 -1.23 -14.33 -14.12
N ILE A 57 -1.23 -14.13 -15.44
CA ILE A 57 -2.46 -13.84 -16.21
C ILE A 57 -3.53 -14.92 -15.98
N GLN A 58 -3.13 -16.17 -15.76
CA GLN A 58 -4.04 -17.30 -15.51
C GLN A 58 -4.70 -17.24 -14.12
N SER A 59 -4.11 -16.52 -13.16
CA SER A 59 -4.66 -16.39 -11.81
C SER A 59 -5.99 -15.62 -11.76
N ALA A 60 -6.34 -14.87 -12.82
CA ALA A 60 -7.58 -14.09 -12.91
C ALA A 60 -8.70 -14.80 -13.70
N THR A 61 -8.45 -16.00 -14.25
CA THR A 61 -9.38 -16.71 -15.16
C THR A 61 -9.85 -18.07 -14.63
N SER A 62 -9.62 -18.37 -13.33
CA SER A 62 -10.07 -19.60 -12.67
C SER A 62 -11.30 -19.38 -11.80
#